data_AF-A0A928LVL9-F1
#
_entry.id   AF-A0A928LVL9-F1
#
_cell.length_a   1.000
_cell.length_b   1.000
_cell.length_c   1.000
_cell.angle_alpha   90.00
_cell.angle_beta   90.00
_cell.angle_gamma   90.00
#
_symmetry.space_group_name_H-M   'P 1'
#
loop_
_entity.id
_entity.type
_entity.pdbx_description
1 polymer ?
#
loop_
_entity_poly.entity_id
_entity_poly.type
_entity_poly.pdbx_seq_one_letter_code
_entity_poly.pdbx_strand_id
1 'polypeptide(L)'
;MKETLKKIWWKVPLYSAAAGFASYWFMLGVVGRFAYVRLPDGTVSSNDTLWMIASGAVFAVVLLLGGLLFFRRMTRKEIAYSATVMVLINVVMALLSPLVGGIAMLVVYTREWYAFVVDVLLELGVGGRLATVISWAAVYLFVPFGKKGAA
;
A
#
# COMPACT_ATOMS: atom_id res chain seq x y z
N MET A 1 5.40 2.49 30.14
CA MET A 1 4.24 2.83 29.28
C MET A 1 4.64 3.57 27.99
N LYS A 2 5.50 4.61 28.03
CA LYS A 2 5.97 5.31 26.81
C LYS A 2 6.75 4.44 25.83
N GLU A 3 7.62 3.55 26.32
CA GLU A 3 8.43 2.61 25.51
C GLU A 3 7.57 1.61 24.71
N THR A 4 6.54 1.04 25.33
CA THR A 4 5.63 0.08 24.69
C THR A 4 4.73 0.74 23.64
N LEU A 5 4.25 1.96 23.91
CA LEU A 5 3.49 2.75 22.95
C LEU A 5 4.33 3.13 21.72
N LYS A 6 5.57 3.59 21.91
CA LYS A 6 6.51 3.86 20.80
C LYS A 6 6.69 2.64 19.89
N LYS A 7 6.85 1.45 20.46
CA LYS A 7 7.01 0.20 19.69
C LYS A 7 5.75 -0.19 18.92
N ILE A 8 4.57 0.14 19.43
CA ILE A 8 3.29 -0.19 18.79
C ILE A 8 3.02 0.70 17.57
N TRP A 9 3.38 1.99 17.64
CA TRP A 9 3.06 2.96 16.60
C TRP A 9 3.79 2.71 15.28
N TRP A 10 4.95 2.05 15.32
CA TRP A 10 5.74 1.71 14.13
C TRP A 10 5.33 0.40 13.45
N LYS A 11 4.44 -0.40 14.03
CA LYS A 11 4.11 -1.72 13.48
C LYS A 11 3.45 -1.65 12.10
N VAL A 12 2.41 -0.83 11.94
CA VAL A 12 1.74 -0.66 10.65
C VAL A 12 2.65 0.02 9.63
N PRO A 13 3.38 1.11 9.95
CA PRO A 13 4.34 1.70 9.03
C PRO A 13 5.40 0.73 8.52
N LEU A 14 6.06 -0.01 9.43
CA LEU A 14 7.13 -0.95 9.06
C LEU A 14 6.60 -2.09 8.18
N TYR A 15 5.46 -2.67 8.57
CA TYR A 15 4.81 -3.70 7.76
C TYR A 15 4.43 -3.15 6.38
N SER A 16 3.78 -1.99 6.31
CA SER A 16 3.30 -1.40 5.06
C SER A 16 4.45 -1.06 4.12
N ALA A 17 5.55 -0.51 4.65
CA ALA A 17 6.73 -0.20 3.85
C ALA A 17 7.39 -1.48 3.30
N ALA A 18 7.54 -2.51 4.13
CA ALA A 18 8.10 -3.80 3.71
C ALA A 18 7.20 -4.51 2.68
N ALA A 19 5.89 -4.52 2.91
CA ALA A 19 4.91 -5.09 2.01
C ALA A 19 4.88 -4.36 0.66
N GLY A 20 4.94 -3.02 0.68
CA GLY A 20 5.06 -2.21 -0.53
C GLY A 20 6.30 -2.58 -1.33
N PHE A 21 7.47 -2.60 -0.67
CA PHE A 21 8.73 -2.90 -1.36
C PHE A 21 8.72 -4.31 -1.97
N ALA A 22 8.22 -5.30 -1.24
CA ALA A 22 8.06 -6.66 -1.75
C ALA A 22 7.06 -6.72 -2.93
N SER A 23 5.96 -5.99 -2.83
CA SER A 23 4.93 -5.92 -3.88
C SER A 23 5.48 -5.28 -5.16
N TYR A 24 6.27 -4.21 -5.05
CA TYR A 24 6.91 -3.57 -6.20
C TYR A 24 7.82 -4.54 -6.96
N TRP A 25 8.71 -5.24 -6.27
CA TRP A 25 9.60 -6.22 -6.90
C TRP A 25 8.83 -7.40 -7.49
N PHE A 26 7.76 -7.85 -6.83
CA PHE A 26 6.91 -8.91 -7.34
C PHE A 26 6.18 -8.47 -8.62
N MET A 27 5.55 -7.30 -8.59
CA MET A 27 4.84 -6.74 -9.75
C MET A 27 5.78 -6.52 -10.93
N LEU A 28 6.96 -5.94 -10.72
CA LEU A 28 7.92 -5.74 -11.82
C LEU A 28 8.57 -7.03 -12.31
N GLY A 29 9.04 -7.87 -11.37
CA GLY A 29 9.86 -9.03 -11.69
C GLY A 29 9.06 -10.22 -12.21
N VAL A 30 7.82 -10.39 -11.74
CA VAL A 30 6.96 -11.51 -12.11
C VAL A 30 5.88 -11.04 -13.06
N VAL A 31 5.02 -10.11 -12.63
CA VAL A 31 3.84 -9.71 -13.42
C VAL A 31 4.25 -8.98 -14.68
N GLY A 32 5.19 -8.03 -14.60
CA GLY A 32 5.71 -7.29 -15.74
C GLY A 32 6.21 -8.20 -16.87
N ARG A 33 6.86 -9.33 -16.55
CA ARG A 33 7.34 -10.28 -17.56
C ARG A 33 6.23 -10.89 -18.43
N PHE A 34 5.01 -10.99 -17.91
CA PHE A 34 3.86 -11.55 -18.61
C PHE A 34 2.86 -10.48 -19.08
N ALA A 35 2.82 -9.33 -18.41
CA ALA A 35 1.90 -8.25 -18.71
C ALA A 35 2.42 -7.32 -19.82
N TYR A 36 3.73 -7.24 -20.07
CA TYR A 36 4.26 -6.44 -21.17
C TYR A 36 4.09 -7.17 -22.51
N VAL A 37 3.24 -6.61 -23.37
CA VAL A 37 3.00 -7.08 -24.74
C VAL A 37 3.61 -6.07 -25.71
N ARG A 38 4.35 -6.56 -26.70
CA ARG A 38 4.78 -5.72 -27.83
C ARG A 38 3.65 -5.64 -28.85
N LEU A 39 3.23 -4.42 -29.15
CA LEU A 39 2.30 -4.17 -30.24
C LEU A 39 2.99 -4.36 -31.60
N PRO A 40 2.20 -4.54 -32.68
CA PRO A 40 2.73 -4.69 -34.03
C PRO A 40 3.60 -3.52 -34.52
N ASP A 41 3.44 -2.34 -33.93
CA ASP A 41 4.22 -1.13 -34.19
C ASP A 41 5.56 -1.08 -33.41
N GLY A 42 5.85 -2.10 -32.62
CA GLY A 42 7.06 -2.20 -31.79
C GLY A 42 6.95 -1.48 -30.45
N THR A 43 5.84 -0.82 -30.13
CA THR A 43 5.61 -0.21 -28.82
C THR A 43 5.34 -1.27 -27.75
N VAL A 44 5.76 -1.00 -26.52
CA VAL A 44 5.47 -1.87 -25.37
C VAL A 44 4.23 -1.33 -24.68
N SER A 45 3.20 -2.16 -24.54
CA SER A 45 2.01 -1.86 -23.75
C SER A 45 1.82 -2.90 -22.65
N SER A 46 1.06 -2.54 -21.62
CA SER A 46 0.63 -3.45 -20.57
C SER A 46 -0.71 -4.08 -20.93
N ASN A 47 -0.87 -5.36 -20.62
CA ASN A 47 -2.19 -5.96 -20.47
C ASN A 47 -2.79 -5.46 -19.15
N ASP A 48 -3.57 -4.39 -19.22
CA ASP A 48 -4.12 -3.70 -18.05
C ASP A 48 -5.04 -4.60 -17.22
N THR A 49 -5.79 -5.51 -17.86
CA THR A 49 -6.63 -6.49 -17.16
C THR A 49 -5.79 -7.44 -16.30
N LEU A 50 -4.70 -7.99 -16.84
CA LEU A 50 -3.80 -8.84 -16.07
C LEU A 50 -3.10 -8.07 -14.95
N TRP A 51 -2.71 -6.82 -15.22
CA TRP A 51 -2.09 -5.96 -14.22
C TRP A 51 -3.03 -5.70 -13.04
N MET A 52 -4.29 -5.39 -13.32
CA MET A 52 -5.29 -5.12 -12.28
C MET A 52 -5.67 -6.37 -11.48
N ILE A 53 -5.79 -7.54 -12.14
CA ILE A 53 -6.00 -8.82 -11.44
C ILE A 53 -4.83 -9.11 -10.49
N ALA A 54 -3.60 -8.91 -10.97
CA ALA A 54 -2.41 -9.15 -10.16
C ALA A 54 -2.27 -8.16 -9.00
N SER A 55 -2.53 -6.87 -9.23
CA SER A 55 -2.50 -5.86 -8.16
C SER A 55 -3.57 -6.15 -7.11
N GLY A 56 -4.77 -6.58 -7.52
CA GLY A 56 -5.84 -7.03 -6.62
C GLY A 56 -5.47 -8.25 -5.79
N ALA A 57 -4.82 -9.25 -6.40
CA ALA A 57 -4.33 -10.43 -5.69
C ALA A 57 -3.25 -10.07 -4.66
N VAL A 58 -2.28 -9.24 -5.03
CA VAL A 58 -1.23 -8.75 -4.13
C VAL A 58 -1.84 -7.98 -2.95
N PHE A 59 -2.78 -7.07 -3.23
CA PHE A 59 -3.49 -6.31 -2.20
C PHE A 59 -4.21 -7.22 -1.21
N ALA A 60 -4.96 -8.22 -1.69
CA ALA A 60 -5.65 -9.18 -0.84
C ALA A 60 -4.67 -10.00 0.03
N VAL A 61 -3.59 -10.50 -0.56
CA VAL A 61 -2.56 -11.27 0.17
C VAL A 61 -1.92 -10.42 1.25
N VAL A 62 -1.53 -9.17 0.95
CA VAL A 62 -0.94 -8.26 1.94
C VAL A 62 -1.92 -7.93 3.07
N LEU A 63 -3.20 -7.67 2.76
CA LEU A 63 -4.21 -7.45 3.80
C LEU A 63 -4.36 -8.66 4.73
N LEU A 64 -4.44 -9.86 4.17
CA LEU A 64 -4.61 -11.09 4.93
C LEU A 64 -3.36 -11.42 5.77
N LEU A 65 -2.16 -11.30 5.21
CA LEU A 65 -0.92 -11.55 5.94
C LEU A 65 -0.72 -10.53 7.08
N GLY A 66 -0.91 -9.24 6.80
CA GLY A 66 -0.78 -8.19 7.81
C GLY A 66 -1.82 -8.35 8.91
N GLY A 67 -3.09 -8.48 8.52
CA GLY A 67 -4.21 -8.63 9.43
C GLY A 67 -4.14 -9.89 10.29
N LEU A 68 -4.04 -11.06 9.67
CA LEU A 68 -4.17 -12.35 10.35
C LEU A 68 -2.88 -12.78 11.06
N LEU A 69 -1.70 -12.39 10.58
CA LEU A 69 -0.43 -12.82 11.19
C LEU A 69 0.18 -11.76 12.08
N PHE A 70 0.36 -10.53 11.56
CA PHE A 70 1.11 -9.48 12.24
C PHE A 70 0.27 -8.69 13.25
N PHE A 71 -0.97 -8.34 12.90
CA PHE A 71 -1.79 -7.43 13.70
C PHE A 71 -2.85 -8.13 14.56
N ARG A 72 -3.07 -9.45 14.40
CA ARG A 72 -4.08 -10.21 15.17
C ARG A 72 -3.96 -10.10 16.70
N ARG A 73 -2.77 -9.78 17.23
CA ARG A 73 -2.52 -9.64 18.68
C ARG A 73 -2.78 -8.22 19.19
N MET A 74 -2.86 -7.24 18.30
CA MET A 74 -3.12 -5.84 18.62
C MET A 74 -4.61 -5.56 18.74
N THR A 75 -4.96 -4.53 19.48
CA THR A 75 -6.32 -4.00 19.55
C THR A 75 -6.63 -3.13 18.32
N ARG A 76 -7.91 -2.99 17.99
CA ARG A 76 -8.35 -2.09 16.90
C ARG A 76 -7.86 -0.65 17.07
N LYS A 77 -7.85 -0.15 18.30
CA LYS A 77 -7.36 1.20 18.64
C LYS A 77 -5.87 1.33 18.33
N GLU A 78 -5.06 0.37 18.76
CA GLU A 78 -3.61 0.37 18.50
C GLU A 78 -3.28 0.33 17.00
N ILE A 79 -4.00 -0.49 16.22
CA ILE A 79 -3.83 -0.53 14.77
C ILE A 79 -4.24 0.81 14.15
N ALA A 80 -5.36 1.40 14.58
CA ALA A 80 -5.81 2.69 14.07
C ALA A 80 -4.78 3.80 14.32
N TYR A 81 -4.22 3.90 15.54
CA TYR A 81 -3.16 4.87 15.84
C TYR A 81 -1.92 4.65 14.98
N SER A 82 -1.47 3.40 14.83
CA SER A 82 -0.30 3.08 13.99
C SER A 82 -0.57 3.33 12.50
N ALA A 83 -1.78 3.07 12.02
CA ALA A 83 -2.22 3.39 10.67
C ALA A 83 -2.23 4.90 10.42
N THR A 84 -2.71 5.70 11.37
CA THR A 84 -2.65 7.17 11.29
C THR A 84 -1.21 7.67 11.13
N VAL A 85 -0.25 7.08 11.86
CA VAL A 85 1.17 7.42 11.70
C VAL A 85 1.65 7.14 10.28
N MET A 86 1.25 6.01 9.68
CA MET A 86 1.60 5.70 8.29
C MET A 86 0.98 6.69 7.29
N VAL A 87 -0.28 7.11 7.51
CA VAL A 87 -0.92 8.15 6.68
C VAL A 87 -0.15 9.47 6.77
N LEU A 88 0.26 9.89 7.97
CA LEU A 88 1.07 11.10 8.14
C LEU A 88 2.44 10.98 7.45
N ILE A 89 3.09 9.81 7.53
CA ILE A 89 4.31 9.54 6.76
C ILE A 89 4.04 9.70 5.27
N ASN A 90 2.92 9.18 4.76
CA ASN A 90 2.56 9.32 3.35
C ASN A 90 2.36 10.79 2.93
N VAL A 91 1.71 11.60 3.77
CA VAL A 91 1.55 13.04 3.54
C VAL A 91 2.91 13.73 3.47
N VAL A 92 3.77 13.52 4.47
CA VAL A 92 5.10 14.14 4.53
C VAL A 92 5.92 13.74 3.31
N MET A 93 5.96 12.46 2.97
CA MET A 93 6.72 11.97 1.81
C MET A 93 6.18 12.53 0.48
N ALA A 94 4.86 12.71 0.35
CA ALA A 94 4.27 13.33 -0.83
C ALA A 94 4.67 14.81 -0.96
N LEU A 95 4.69 15.57 0.14
CA LEU A 95 5.13 16.96 0.16
C LEU A 95 6.62 17.12 -0.14
N LEU A 96 7.45 16.17 0.29
CA LEU A 96 8.89 16.18 0.04
C LEU A 96 9.27 15.66 -1.35
N SER A 97 8.40 14.87 -2.00
CA SER A 97 8.69 14.24 -3.30
C SER A 97 9.15 15.20 -4.41
N PRO A 98 8.65 16.45 -4.53
CA PRO A 98 9.11 17.38 -5.56
C PRO A 98 10.50 17.97 -5.27
N LEU A 99 10.94 17.91 -4.00
CA LEU A 99 12.19 18.53 -3.54
C LEU A 99 13.38 17.58 -3.65
N VAL A 100 13.12 16.27 -3.65
CA VAL A 100 14.15 15.24 -3.64
C VAL A 100 13.71 14.07 -4.52
N GLY A 101 14.30 13.93 -5.71
CA GLY A 101 13.94 12.88 -6.67
C GLY A 101 14.01 11.46 -6.11
N GLY A 102 14.95 11.18 -5.19
CA GLY A 102 15.04 9.88 -4.51
C GLY A 102 13.85 9.55 -3.59
N ILE A 103 13.20 10.57 -3.01
CA ILE A 103 12.01 10.39 -2.17
C ILE A 103 10.81 9.99 -3.02
N ALA A 104 10.71 10.49 -4.26
CA ALA A 104 9.65 10.09 -5.18
C ALA A 104 9.71 8.57 -5.49
N MET A 105 10.90 7.99 -5.69
CA MET A 105 11.05 6.55 -5.88
C MET A 105 10.68 5.75 -4.61
N LEU A 106 11.11 6.20 -3.43
CA LEU A 106 10.73 5.56 -2.17
C LEU A 106 9.21 5.58 -1.92
N VAL A 107 8.56 6.67 -2.34
CA VAL A 107 7.11 6.80 -2.31
C VAL A 107 6.46 5.76 -3.21
N VAL A 108 6.95 5.52 -4.42
CA VAL A 108 6.43 4.45 -5.28
C VAL A 108 6.62 3.08 -4.63
N TYR A 109 7.84 2.77 -4.19
CA TYR A 109 8.17 1.44 -3.67
C TYR A 109 7.36 1.07 -2.43
N THR A 110 7.11 2.00 -1.52
CA THR A 110 6.44 1.69 -0.25
C THR A 110 4.91 1.59 -0.36
N ARG A 111 4.35 1.88 -1.54
CA ARG A 111 2.90 2.04 -1.74
C ARG A 111 2.27 1.03 -2.69
N GLU A 112 3.09 0.25 -3.40
CA GLU A 112 2.57 -0.65 -4.44
C GLU A 112 1.55 -1.67 -3.97
N TRP A 113 1.64 -2.12 -2.72
CA TRP A 113 0.71 -3.13 -2.24
C TRP A 113 -0.75 -2.66 -2.24
N TYR A 114 -1.02 -1.35 -2.27
CA TYR A 114 -2.36 -0.78 -2.42
C TYR A 114 -2.60 -0.10 -3.78
N ALA A 115 -1.76 -0.35 -4.78
CA ALA A 115 -1.95 0.16 -6.14
C ALA A 115 -3.34 -0.18 -6.71
N PHE A 116 -3.85 -1.38 -6.41
CA PHE A 116 -5.21 -1.80 -6.75
C PHE A 116 -6.29 -0.80 -6.31
N VAL A 117 -6.15 -0.19 -5.14
CA VAL A 117 -7.11 0.81 -4.65
C VAL A 117 -7.08 2.06 -5.51
N VAL A 118 -5.89 2.48 -5.97
CA VAL A 118 -5.74 3.61 -6.90
C VAL A 118 -6.38 3.27 -8.24
N ASP A 119 -6.09 2.09 -8.79
CA ASP A 119 -6.64 1.63 -10.08
C ASP A 119 -8.17 1.63 -10.06
N VAL A 120 -8.78 1.03 -9.04
CA VAL A 120 -10.25 1.02 -8.87
C VAL A 120 -10.82 2.43 -8.76
N LEU A 121 -10.16 3.33 -8.00
CA LEU A 121 -10.63 4.72 -7.87
C LEU A 121 -10.56 5.46 -9.22
N LEU A 122 -9.51 5.21 -10.01
CA LEU A 122 -9.38 5.78 -11.36
C LEU A 122 -10.48 5.26 -12.29
N GLU A 123 -10.80 3.96 -12.25
CA GLU A 123 -11.91 3.38 -13.02
C GLU A 123 -13.28 3.97 -12.61
N LEU A 124 -13.43 4.33 -11.34
CA LEU A 124 -14.62 5.03 -10.82
C LEU A 124 -14.64 6.53 -11.18
N GLY A 125 -13.68 7.03 -11.96
CA GLY A 125 -13.61 8.42 -12.41
C GLY A 125 -13.03 9.39 -11.39
N VAL A 126 -12.40 8.91 -10.32
CA VAL A 126 -11.72 9.78 -9.34
C VAL A 126 -10.42 10.29 -9.95
N GLY A 127 -10.22 11.62 -9.96
CA GLY A 127 -9.00 12.21 -10.51
C GLY A 127 -7.73 11.68 -9.82
N GLY A 128 -6.66 11.41 -10.58
CA GLY A 128 -5.51 10.63 -10.09
C GLY A 128 -4.82 11.15 -8.82
N ARG A 129 -4.78 12.47 -8.60
CA ARG A 129 -4.30 13.06 -7.35
C ARG A 129 -5.18 12.69 -6.16
N LEU A 130 -6.50 12.80 -6.33
CA LEU A 130 -7.47 12.43 -5.30
C LEU A 130 -7.46 10.92 -5.05
N ALA A 131 -7.42 10.10 -6.10
CA ALA A 131 -7.30 8.65 -5.99
C ALA A 131 -6.07 8.26 -5.16
N THR A 132 -4.92 8.89 -5.43
CA THR A 132 -3.69 8.69 -4.65
C THR A 132 -3.87 9.05 -3.18
N VAL A 133 -4.43 10.22 -2.86
CA VAL A 133 -4.60 10.65 -1.47
C VAL A 133 -5.59 9.74 -0.71
N ILE A 134 -6.71 9.36 -1.35
CA ILE A 134 -7.69 8.45 -0.76
C ILE A 134 -7.07 7.08 -0.50
N SER A 135 -6.25 6.58 -1.43
CA SER A 135 -5.60 5.27 -1.29
C SER A 135 -4.65 5.18 -0.08
N TRP A 136 -4.14 6.30 0.43
CA TRP A 136 -3.32 6.29 1.66
C TRP A 136 -4.11 5.77 2.87
N ALA A 137 -5.45 5.89 2.85
CA ALA A 137 -6.31 5.34 3.88
C ALA A 137 -6.43 3.80 3.82
N ALA A 138 -5.87 3.13 2.80
CA ALA A 138 -5.88 1.67 2.69
C ALA A 138 -5.27 0.97 3.92
N VAL A 139 -4.33 1.61 4.62
CA VAL A 139 -3.75 1.09 5.88
C VAL A 139 -4.79 0.93 7.00
N TYR A 140 -5.91 1.66 6.96
CA TYR A 140 -6.99 1.49 7.92
C TYR A 140 -7.78 0.19 7.70
N LEU A 141 -7.64 -0.46 6.55
CA LEU A 141 -8.22 -1.78 6.30
C LEU A 141 -7.59 -2.87 7.19
N PHE A 142 -6.46 -2.60 7.86
CA PHE A 142 -5.92 -3.48 8.89
C PHE A 142 -6.71 -3.41 10.21
N VAL A 143 -7.46 -2.33 10.49
CA VAL A 143 -8.14 -2.12 11.78
C VAL A 143 -9.12 -3.22 12.15
N PRO A 144 -9.98 -3.74 11.24
CA PRO A 144 -10.94 -4.81 11.56
C PRO A 144 -10.29 -6.10 12.09
N PHE A 145 -9.04 -6.37 11.73
CA PHE A 145 -8.28 -7.57 12.15
C PHE A 145 -7.79 -7.48 13.60
N GLY A 146 -7.84 -6.30 14.22
CA GLY A 146 -7.50 -6.13 15.63
C GLY A 146 -8.55 -6.72 16.56
N LYS A 147 -8.11 -7.13 17.75
CA LYS A 147 -9.00 -7.52 18.85
C LYS A 147 -9.94 -6.37 19.16
N LYS A 148 -11.24 -6.67 19.28
CA LYS A 148 -12.21 -5.75 19.88
C LYS A 148 -11.68 -5.41 21.27
N GLY A 149 -11.38 -4.14 21.52
CA GLY A 149 -11.10 -3.70 22.89
C GLY A 149 -12.34 -4.00 23.72
N ALA A 150 -12.17 -4.54 24.93
CA ALA A 150 -13.24 -4.57 25.90
C ALA A 150 -13.80 -3.15 26.00
N ALA A 151 -15.09 -3.01 25.67
CA ALA A 151 -15.85 -1.79 25.93
C ALA A 151 -15.98 -1.62 27.44
#